data_AF-A0A920Q9Z8-F1
#
_entry.id   AF-A0A920Q9Z8-F1
#
_cell.length_a   1.000
_cell.length_b   1.000
_cell.length_c   1.000
_cell.angle_alpha   90.00
_cell.angle_beta   90.00
_cell.angle_gamma   90.00
#
_symmetry.space_group_name_H-M   'P 1'
#
loop_
_entity.id
_entity.type
_entity.pdbx_description
1 polymer ?
#
loop_
_entity_poly.entity_id
_entity_poly.type
_entity_poly.pdbx_seq_one_letter_code
_entity_poly.pdbx_strand_id
1 'polypeptide(L)'
;MLNTSSGDERLFYIASPQDVEVAKTHLASGVIVSGKRIISPLKFDPPDLRWETVQVLPKHALRGEKLRLRLNLINAGGDIVQDVSTKVQYYNVKQPMRKSVIALPTARVMAPGEIITFDLEYTLPEDQLMGKYQIIATVDPENDIEELKEKNNEAKSNVIRLSDIKLLLPSDKFTFEENGLFLFQWDSLAFSEFKIQVGVDKKFEDSGSYFDLPQGNRWIADKEMVPLAGELPGMAMGLMRSKEKNHLYWRVIGRQASGRQAISGIRKFTITPVNSETL
;
A
#
# COMPACT_ATOMS: atom_id res chain seq x y z
N MET A 1 21.38 38.14 -0.92
CA MET A 1 22.09 37.40 -1.98
C MET A 1 21.68 37.94 -3.34
N LEU A 2 22.64 38.25 -4.20
CA LEU A 2 22.38 38.49 -5.63
C LEU A 2 22.66 37.19 -6.38
N ASN A 3 21.72 36.80 -7.22
CA ASN A 3 21.91 35.74 -8.21
C ASN A 3 22.83 36.28 -9.30
N THR A 4 23.69 35.43 -9.85
CA THR A 4 24.53 35.78 -11.00
C THR A 4 24.38 34.72 -12.09
N SER A 5 24.24 35.18 -13.33
CA SER A 5 24.48 34.44 -14.56
C SER A 5 25.81 34.93 -15.17
N SER A 6 26.35 34.22 -16.18
CA SER A 6 27.71 34.37 -16.75
C SER A 6 28.45 35.69 -16.46
N GLY A 7 29.53 35.59 -15.66
CA GLY A 7 30.48 36.66 -15.36
C GLY A 7 31.02 36.63 -13.92
N ASP A 8 30.24 36.14 -12.96
CA ASP A 8 30.64 36.24 -11.55
C ASP A 8 31.16 34.93 -10.97
N GLU A 9 32.47 34.95 -10.78
CA GLU A 9 33.28 34.05 -9.99
C GLU A 9 32.76 33.96 -8.55
N ARG A 10 32.60 32.74 -8.03
CA ARG A 10 32.45 32.53 -6.59
C ARG A 10 33.80 32.75 -5.92
N LEU A 11 34.10 34.00 -5.56
CA LEU A 11 35.26 34.34 -4.75
C LEU A 11 34.95 34.04 -3.27
N PHE A 12 35.53 32.97 -2.76
CA PHE A 12 35.62 32.75 -1.32
C PHE A 12 36.58 33.78 -0.74
N TYR A 13 36.07 34.72 0.06
CA TYR A 13 36.90 35.75 0.69
C TYR A 13 37.53 35.19 1.96
N ILE A 14 38.84 34.91 1.90
CA ILE A 14 39.67 34.72 3.09
C ILE A 14 40.08 36.12 3.54
N ALA A 15 39.54 36.59 4.66
CA ALA A 15 39.84 37.93 5.17
C ALA A 15 41.34 38.08 5.44
N SER A 16 41.93 39.18 4.94
CA SER A 16 43.34 39.47 5.15
C SER A 16 43.59 39.95 6.58
N PRO A 17 44.82 39.85 7.12
CA PRO A 17 45.14 40.36 8.45
C PRO A 17 44.79 41.84 8.65
N GLN A 18 44.80 42.64 7.58
CA GLN A 18 44.42 44.06 7.58
C GLN A 18 42.91 44.25 7.71
N ASP A 19 42.09 43.39 7.12
CA ASP A 19 40.62 43.42 7.26
C ASP A 19 40.20 43.13 8.71
N VAL A 20 40.95 42.27 9.40
CA VAL A 20 40.74 41.93 10.81
C VAL A 20 41.16 43.09 11.72
N GLU A 21 42.22 43.83 11.39
CA GLU A 21 42.63 45.03 12.13
C GLU A 21 41.66 46.20 11.96
N VAL A 22 41.14 46.40 10.75
CA VAL A 22 40.09 47.39 10.47
C VAL A 22 38.81 47.03 11.24
N ALA A 23 38.39 45.76 11.25
CA ALA A 23 37.24 45.35 12.05
C ALA A 23 37.44 45.60 13.56
N LYS A 24 38.64 45.38 14.10
CA LYS A 24 38.98 45.66 15.50
C LYS A 24 38.97 47.15 15.84
N THR A 25 39.44 48.01 14.93
CA THR A 25 39.41 49.48 15.11
C THR A 25 37.99 50.05 14.94
N HIS A 26 37.16 49.43 14.12
CA HIS A 26 35.75 49.80 13.93
C HIS A 26 34.85 49.39 15.09
N LEU A 27 35.12 48.26 15.76
CA LEU A 27 34.45 47.87 17.02
C LEU A 27 34.79 48.80 18.20
N ALA A 28 35.97 49.44 18.17
CA ALA A 28 36.44 50.35 19.22
C ALA A 28 35.96 51.80 19.05
N SER A 29 35.53 52.22 17.86
CA SER A 29 35.30 53.64 17.55
C SER A 29 33.84 54.08 17.50
N GLY A 30 32.85 53.19 17.65
CA GLY A 30 31.47 53.56 17.97
C GLY A 30 30.79 54.56 17.01
N VAL A 31 31.26 54.71 15.75
CA VAL A 31 30.68 55.65 14.78
C VAL A 31 29.98 54.90 13.66
N ILE A 32 28.67 55.13 13.58
CA ILE A 32 27.77 54.72 12.51
C ILE A 32 27.93 55.74 11.36
N VAL A 33 28.33 55.30 10.17
CA VAL A 33 28.31 56.12 8.96
C VAL A 33 27.29 55.61 7.96
N SER A 34 26.46 56.54 7.50
CA SER A 34 25.33 56.36 6.61
C SER A 34 25.78 55.95 5.19
N GLY A 35 25.28 54.82 4.74
CA GLY A 35 25.40 54.34 3.38
C GLY A 35 24.74 52.98 3.36
N LYS A 36 23.47 52.92 2.95
CA LYS A 36 22.60 51.73 3.02
C LYS A 36 23.23 50.54 2.26
N ARG A 37 24.17 49.83 2.90
CA ARG A 37 24.39 48.41 2.62
C ARG A 37 23.26 47.67 3.31
N ILE A 38 22.14 47.56 2.61
CA ILE A 38 21.11 46.57 2.97
C ILE A 38 21.74 45.23 2.62
N ILE A 39 22.54 44.68 3.53
CA ILE A 39 22.88 43.27 3.51
C ILE A 39 21.57 42.59 3.88
N SER A 40 20.70 42.35 2.88
CA SER A 40 19.53 41.52 3.10
C SER A 40 20.08 40.17 3.55
N PRO A 41 19.80 39.73 4.79
CA PRO A 41 20.27 38.44 5.27
C PRO A 41 19.85 37.37 4.27
N LEU A 42 20.70 36.38 4.06
CA LEU A 42 20.35 35.20 3.31
C LEU A 42 19.08 34.61 3.91
N LYS A 43 17.96 34.72 3.20
CA LYS A 43 16.71 34.07 3.55
C LYS A 43 16.66 32.77 2.77
N PHE A 44 16.72 31.66 3.48
CA PHE A 44 16.31 30.38 2.91
C PHE A 44 14.79 30.36 2.89
N ASP A 45 14.24 29.70 1.86
CA ASP A 45 12.84 29.37 1.90
C ASP A 45 12.61 28.38 3.06
N PRO A 46 11.50 28.48 3.80
CA PRO A 46 11.15 27.49 4.83
C PRO A 46 11.21 26.03 4.32
N PRO A 47 11.25 25.04 5.21
CA PRO A 47 11.15 23.64 4.83
C PRO A 47 9.79 23.31 4.18
N ASP A 48 9.71 22.19 3.47
CA ASP A 48 8.47 21.67 2.85
C ASP A 48 8.47 20.14 2.94
N LEU A 49 8.00 19.61 4.05
CA LEU A 49 8.00 18.20 4.38
C LEU A 49 6.79 17.51 3.75
N ARG A 50 7.07 16.52 2.92
CA ARG A 50 6.01 15.72 2.29
C ARG A 50 6.43 14.29 2.10
N TRP A 51 5.44 13.42 2.05
CA TRP A 51 5.66 12.01 1.70
C TRP A 51 5.79 11.87 0.19
N GLU A 52 6.95 11.44 -0.27
CA GLU A 52 7.17 11.10 -1.67
C GLU A 52 6.46 9.79 -2.02
N THR A 53 6.60 8.77 -1.16
CA THR A 53 5.92 7.48 -1.35
C THR A 53 5.47 6.88 -0.02
N VAL A 54 4.33 6.19 -0.05
CA VAL A 54 3.85 5.34 1.05
C VAL A 54 3.40 4.01 0.45
N GLN A 55 4.27 3.02 0.48
CA GLN A 55 4.04 1.72 -0.14
C GLN A 55 3.80 0.64 0.91
N VAL A 56 2.84 -0.24 0.66
CA VAL A 56 2.52 -1.33 1.58
C VAL A 56 2.36 -2.63 0.83
N LEU A 57 3.07 -3.66 1.29
CA LEU A 57 3.05 -5.01 0.75
C LEU A 57 2.72 -6.02 1.86
N PRO A 58 1.96 -7.09 1.56
CA PRO A 58 1.28 -7.35 0.28
C PRO A 58 0.00 -6.50 0.09
N LYS A 59 -0.46 -6.35 -1.16
CA LYS A 59 -1.74 -5.67 -1.49
C LYS A 59 -2.98 -6.48 -1.08
N HIS A 60 -2.83 -7.78 -0.91
CA HIS A 60 -3.87 -8.68 -0.41
C HIS A 60 -3.24 -9.52 0.69
N ALA A 61 -3.54 -9.13 1.93
CA ALA A 61 -3.00 -9.70 3.15
C ALA A 61 -4.00 -10.68 3.77
N LEU A 62 -3.46 -11.75 4.34
CA LEU A 62 -4.18 -12.66 5.21
C LEU A 62 -4.23 -12.10 6.63
N ARG A 63 -5.28 -12.42 7.39
CA ARG A 63 -5.30 -12.09 8.82
C ARG A 63 -4.10 -12.74 9.52
N GLY A 64 -3.39 -11.97 10.34
CA GLY A 64 -2.14 -12.39 10.99
C GLY A 64 -0.90 -12.33 10.09
N GLU A 65 -1.04 -11.98 8.81
CA GLU A 65 0.10 -11.77 7.92
C GLU A 65 0.78 -10.43 8.23
N LYS A 66 2.12 -10.43 8.24
CA LYS A 66 2.91 -9.22 8.41
C LYS A 66 2.84 -8.35 7.14
N LEU A 67 2.50 -7.08 7.32
CA LEU A 67 2.63 -6.04 6.33
C LEU A 67 4.02 -5.41 6.42
N ARG A 68 4.63 -5.14 5.27
CA ARG A 68 5.84 -4.34 5.11
C ARG A 68 5.48 -2.99 4.53
N LEU A 69 5.79 -1.93 5.26
CA LEU A 69 5.56 -0.56 4.86
C LEU A 69 6.91 0.07 4.54
N ARG A 70 6.99 0.72 3.37
CA ARG A 70 8.12 1.56 2.98
C ARG A 70 7.62 2.97 2.72
N LEU A 71 8.07 3.91 3.53
CA LEU A 71 7.66 5.31 3.45
C LEU A 71 8.87 6.19 3.18
N ASN A 72 8.79 7.03 2.16
CA ASN A 72 9.83 8.01 1.84
C ASN A 72 9.33 9.40 2.20
N LEU A 73 9.98 10.04 3.17
CA LEU A 73 9.76 11.43 3.56
C LEU A 73 10.82 12.30 2.90
N ILE A 74 10.42 13.39 2.25
CA ILE A 74 11.33 14.36 1.64
C ILE A 74 11.12 15.75 2.23
N ASN A 75 12.22 16.48 2.46
CA ASN A 75 12.18 17.92 2.64
C ASN A 75 12.38 18.59 1.27
N ALA A 76 11.29 19.03 0.64
CA ALA A 76 11.31 19.71 -0.65
C ALA A 76 11.52 21.23 -0.55
N GLY A 77 11.70 21.76 0.67
CA GLY A 77 11.87 23.17 0.95
C GLY A 77 13.33 23.61 0.94
N GLY A 78 13.59 24.81 1.46
CA GLY A 78 14.90 25.48 1.38
C GLY A 78 15.74 25.43 2.65
N ASP A 79 15.16 25.03 3.79
CA ASP A 79 15.83 25.06 5.10
C ASP A 79 15.94 23.67 5.74
N ILE A 80 16.85 23.54 6.69
CA ILE A 80 17.08 22.32 7.47
C ILE A 80 16.03 22.21 8.58
N VAL A 81 15.51 21.01 8.80
CA VAL A 81 14.61 20.71 9.94
C VAL A 81 15.26 19.72 10.88
N GLN A 82 14.85 19.77 12.14
CA GLN A 82 15.27 18.83 13.19
C GLN A 82 14.06 18.27 13.92
N ASP A 83 14.23 17.07 14.48
CA ASP A 83 13.24 16.39 15.32
C ASP A 83 11.83 16.32 14.69
N VAL A 84 11.77 16.02 13.40
CA VAL A 84 10.54 15.91 12.62
C VAL A 84 9.73 14.73 13.12
N SER A 85 8.57 15.02 13.70
CA SER A 85 7.63 14.00 14.15
C SER A 85 6.76 13.51 13.00
N THR A 86 6.47 12.21 12.97
CA THR A 86 5.56 11.63 11.97
C THR A 86 4.59 10.67 12.60
N LYS A 87 3.44 10.49 11.95
CA LYS A 87 2.36 9.64 12.42
C LYS A 87 1.87 8.75 11.29
N VAL A 88 2.02 7.44 11.48
CA VAL A 88 1.55 6.43 10.52
C VAL A 88 0.35 5.72 11.13
N GLN A 89 -0.77 5.73 10.40
CA GLN A 89 -2.03 5.15 10.87
C GLN A 89 -2.68 4.30 9.78
N TYR A 90 -3.48 3.31 10.17
CA TYR A 90 -4.38 2.61 9.25
C TYR A 90 -5.85 2.93 9.55
N TYR A 91 -6.69 2.79 8.53
CA TYR A 91 -8.14 2.85 8.68
C TYR A 91 -8.83 1.90 7.70
N ASN A 92 -10.04 1.47 8.06
CA ASN A 92 -10.91 0.75 7.14
C ASN A 92 -11.52 1.76 6.16
N VAL A 93 -11.46 1.49 4.86
CA VAL A 93 -11.95 2.41 3.81
C VAL A 93 -13.46 2.72 3.98
N LYS A 94 -14.23 1.82 4.60
CA LYS A 94 -15.65 2.08 4.93
C LYS A 94 -15.85 2.98 6.15
N GLN A 95 -14.84 3.13 6.99
CA GLN A 95 -14.87 3.91 8.24
C GLN A 95 -13.62 4.81 8.34
N PRO A 96 -13.46 5.81 7.44
CA PRO A 96 -12.23 6.61 7.34
C PRO A 96 -11.93 7.46 8.58
N MET A 97 -12.94 7.75 9.41
CA MET A 97 -12.77 8.50 10.65
C MET A 97 -12.16 7.67 11.79
N ARG A 98 -12.21 6.32 11.71
CA ARG A 98 -11.62 5.43 12.71
C ARG A 98 -10.21 5.04 12.31
N LYS A 99 -9.25 5.88 12.68
CA LYS A 99 -7.81 5.65 12.45
C LYS A 99 -7.16 5.01 13.68
N SER A 100 -6.28 4.05 13.45
CA SER A 100 -5.47 3.40 14.50
C SER A 100 -3.99 3.60 14.19
N VAL A 101 -3.18 3.89 15.21
CA VAL A 101 -1.75 4.18 15.06
C VAL A 101 -0.98 2.89 14.82
N ILE A 102 -0.09 2.92 13.82
CA ILE A 102 0.89 1.87 13.52
C ILE A 102 2.21 2.19 14.21
N ALA A 103 2.71 3.41 13.97
CA ALA A 103 4.01 3.87 14.44
C ALA A 103 4.04 5.39 14.49
N LEU A 104 4.99 5.91 15.29
CA LEU A 104 5.33 7.32 15.38
C LEU A 104 6.84 7.50 15.06
N PRO A 105 7.27 7.29 13.80
CA PRO A 105 8.67 7.49 13.46
C PRO A 105 9.08 8.96 13.59
N THR A 106 10.37 9.20 13.81
CA THR A 106 10.94 10.54 13.89
C THR A 106 12.18 10.64 13.03
N ALA A 107 12.32 11.74 12.29
CA ALA A 107 13.54 12.08 11.57
C ALA A 107 14.32 13.14 12.35
N ARG A 108 15.53 12.80 12.80
CA ARG A 108 16.34 13.69 13.66
C ARG A 108 16.75 14.99 12.98
N VAL A 109 17.20 14.90 11.73
CA VAL A 109 17.62 16.04 10.91
C VAL A 109 17.27 15.72 9.47
N MET A 110 16.78 16.71 8.72
CA MET A 110 16.63 16.61 7.27
C MET A 110 17.12 17.87 6.58
N ALA A 111 18.10 17.72 5.69
CA ALA A 111 18.55 18.79 4.82
C ALA A 111 17.56 19.04 3.66
N PRO A 112 17.60 20.22 3.02
CA PRO A 112 16.89 20.48 1.77
C PRO A 112 17.20 19.42 0.70
N GLY A 113 16.15 18.83 0.13
CA GLY A 113 16.22 17.76 -0.87
C GLY A 113 16.51 16.36 -0.31
N GLU A 114 16.75 16.22 0.99
CA GLU A 114 17.03 14.92 1.61
C GLU A 114 15.76 14.05 1.67
N ILE A 115 15.95 12.76 1.39
CA ILE A 115 14.90 11.73 1.52
C ILE A 115 15.28 10.76 2.63
N ILE A 116 14.41 10.62 3.62
CA ILE A 116 14.51 9.60 4.67
C ILE A 116 13.51 8.49 4.38
N THR A 117 13.98 7.25 4.43
CA THR A 117 13.15 6.06 4.25
C THR A 117 12.87 5.39 5.58
N PHE A 118 11.59 5.15 5.88
CA PHE A 118 11.14 4.34 6.99
C PHE A 118 10.66 2.98 6.47
N ASP A 119 11.34 1.91 6.89
CA ASP A 119 10.92 0.53 6.68
C ASP A 119 10.30 -0.01 7.98
N LEU A 120 9.00 -0.27 7.97
CA LEU A 120 8.23 -0.74 9.13
C LEU A 120 7.59 -2.10 8.85
N GLU A 121 7.55 -2.97 9.86
CA GLU A 121 6.72 -4.18 9.84
C GLU A 121 5.52 -4.01 10.78
N TYR A 122 4.34 -4.38 10.32
CA TYR A 122 3.12 -4.30 11.14
C TYR A 122 2.18 -5.46 10.85
N THR A 123 1.57 -6.04 11.89
CA THR A 123 0.52 -7.05 11.74
C THR A 123 -0.79 -6.42 12.18
N LEU A 124 -1.80 -6.44 11.31
CA LEU A 124 -3.14 -5.95 11.67
C LEU A 124 -3.71 -6.80 12.81
N PRO A 125 -4.32 -6.18 13.84
CA PRO A 125 -4.95 -6.93 14.93
C PRO A 125 -5.97 -7.97 14.44
N GLU A 126 -6.11 -9.07 15.16
CA GLU A 126 -6.97 -10.19 14.74
C GLU A 126 -8.47 -9.86 14.79
N ASP A 127 -8.86 -8.85 15.55
CA ASP A 127 -10.25 -8.40 15.70
C ASP A 127 -10.73 -7.51 14.53
N GLN A 128 -9.82 -7.15 13.61
CA GLN A 128 -10.13 -6.30 12.48
C GLN A 128 -11.14 -6.96 11.53
N LEU A 129 -12.12 -6.17 11.09
CA LEU A 129 -13.10 -6.60 10.11
C LEU A 129 -12.43 -6.89 8.77
N MET A 130 -12.84 -7.95 8.09
CA MET A 130 -12.35 -8.22 6.74
C MET A 130 -12.81 -7.11 5.78
N GLY A 131 -11.96 -6.74 4.82
CA GLY A 131 -12.30 -5.64 3.92
C GLY A 131 -11.10 -4.92 3.30
N LYS A 132 -11.32 -3.66 2.95
CA LYS A 132 -10.31 -2.79 2.34
C LYS A 132 -9.78 -1.83 3.40
N TYR A 133 -8.46 -1.78 3.52
CA TYR A 133 -7.73 -0.90 4.42
C TYR A 133 -6.79 -0.01 3.64
N GLN A 134 -6.44 1.12 4.23
CA GLN A 134 -5.45 2.03 3.68
C GLN A 134 -4.64 2.63 4.83
N ILE A 135 -3.38 2.92 4.56
CA ILE A 135 -2.49 3.60 5.50
C ILE A 135 -2.41 5.06 5.11
N ILE A 136 -2.42 5.92 6.11
CA ILE A 136 -2.16 7.35 6.00
C ILE A 136 -0.92 7.68 6.82
N ALA A 137 0.00 8.40 6.21
CA ALA A 137 1.17 8.95 6.87
C ALA A 137 1.03 10.47 6.88
N THR A 138 1.27 11.06 8.04
CA THR A 138 1.24 12.51 8.26
C THR A 138 2.59 12.90 8.85
N VAL A 139 3.27 13.86 8.23
CA VAL A 139 4.45 14.52 8.82
C VAL A 139 4.00 15.75 9.59
N ASP A 140 4.67 16.06 10.69
CA ASP A 140 4.36 17.16 11.60
C ASP A 140 2.86 17.28 11.94
N PRO A 141 2.26 16.24 12.55
CA PRO A 141 0.82 16.24 12.85
C PRO A 141 0.38 17.33 13.84
N GLU A 142 1.30 17.88 14.64
CA GLU A 142 1.01 18.96 15.59
C GLU A 142 1.24 20.34 14.99
N ASN A 143 1.76 20.42 13.76
CA ASN A 143 2.03 21.66 13.02
C ASN A 143 3.02 22.58 13.76
N ASP A 144 4.06 22.00 14.35
CA ASP A 144 5.08 22.70 15.14
C ASP A 144 6.16 23.35 14.24
N ILE A 145 6.32 22.87 13.01
CA ILE A 145 7.28 23.37 12.03
C ILE A 145 6.54 24.29 11.06
N GLU A 146 7.03 25.52 10.86
CA GLU A 146 6.47 26.41 9.84
C GLU A 146 6.99 26.00 8.46
N GLU A 147 6.09 25.55 7.60
CA GLU A 147 6.42 25.02 6.29
C GLU A 147 5.94 25.93 5.14
N LEU A 148 6.57 25.78 3.98
CA LEU A 148 6.11 26.46 2.76
C LEU A 148 4.66 26.08 2.40
N LYS A 149 4.26 24.82 2.66
CA LYS A 149 2.94 24.29 2.27
C LYS A 149 2.38 23.25 3.26
N GLU A 150 1.79 23.70 4.35
CA GLU A 150 1.13 22.86 5.39
C GLU A 150 0.08 21.82 4.90
N LYS A 151 -0.39 21.92 3.66
CA LYS A 151 -1.44 21.04 3.12
C LYS A 151 -0.91 19.79 2.40
N ASN A 152 0.41 19.63 2.25
CA ASN A 152 1.01 18.49 1.54
C ASN A 152 1.64 17.44 2.48
N ASN A 153 1.47 17.59 3.79
CA ASN A 153 2.06 16.76 4.84
C ASN A 153 1.43 15.36 4.93
N GLU A 154 0.31 15.12 4.27
CA GLU A 154 -0.40 13.83 4.28
C GLU A 154 -0.29 13.07 2.97
N ALA A 155 0.03 11.77 3.05
CA ALA A 155 -0.09 10.86 1.92
C ALA A 155 -0.75 9.52 2.31
N LYS A 156 -1.39 8.90 1.32
CA LYS A 156 -2.09 7.63 1.48
C LYS A 156 -1.40 6.52 0.69
N SER A 157 -1.42 5.32 1.25
CA SER A 157 -0.88 4.13 0.59
C SER A 157 -1.78 3.58 -0.51
N ASN A 158 -1.30 2.54 -1.19
CA ASN A 158 -2.18 1.62 -1.92
C ASN A 158 -3.22 0.98 -0.97
N VAL A 159 -4.37 0.61 -1.53
CA VAL A 159 -5.40 -0.15 -0.79
C VAL A 159 -4.91 -1.57 -0.54
N ILE A 160 -5.12 -2.04 0.69
CA ILE A 160 -4.80 -3.39 1.16
C ILE A 160 -6.12 -4.13 1.35
N ARG A 161 -6.25 -5.32 0.75
CA ARG A 161 -7.38 -6.21 1.00
C ARG A 161 -7.02 -7.18 2.13
N LEU A 162 -7.74 -7.10 3.25
CA LEU A 162 -7.65 -8.04 4.36
C LEU A 162 -8.71 -9.12 4.21
N SER A 163 -8.30 -10.38 4.29
CA SER A 163 -9.21 -11.53 4.26
C SER A 163 -8.65 -12.72 5.02
N ASP A 164 -9.51 -13.68 5.38
CA ASP A 164 -9.07 -14.94 5.97
C ASP A 164 -8.58 -15.98 4.95
N ILE A 165 -9.08 -15.87 3.71
CA ILE A 165 -8.73 -16.76 2.60
C ILE A 165 -8.51 -15.91 1.33
N LYS A 166 -7.34 -16.08 0.72
CA LYS A 166 -6.88 -15.34 -0.46
C LYS A 166 -6.89 -16.25 -1.67
N LEU A 167 -7.66 -15.89 -2.69
CA LEU A 167 -7.66 -16.63 -3.97
C LEU A 167 -6.44 -16.24 -4.80
N LEU A 168 -5.74 -17.23 -5.36
CA LEU A 168 -4.54 -17.04 -6.19
C LEU A 168 -4.82 -17.35 -7.65
N LEU A 169 -5.32 -18.54 -7.96
CA LEU A 169 -5.68 -18.99 -9.31
C LEU A 169 -6.99 -19.77 -9.28
N PRO A 170 -7.83 -19.68 -10.33
CA PRO A 170 -7.73 -18.78 -11.48
C PRO A 170 -7.93 -17.31 -11.12
N SER A 171 -7.46 -16.40 -11.99
CA SER A 171 -7.74 -14.96 -11.88
C SER A 171 -9.09 -14.60 -12.52
N ASP A 172 -9.62 -13.40 -12.25
CA ASP A 172 -10.96 -12.96 -12.73
C ASP A 172 -11.15 -12.97 -14.26
N LYS A 173 -10.05 -13.01 -15.01
CA LYS A 173 -10.02 -13.00 -16.48
C LYS A 173 -9.51 -14.31 -17.07
N PHE A 174 -9.30 -15.31 -16.23
CA PHE A 174 -8.74 -16.58 -16.66
C PHE A 174 -9.79 -17.38 -17.44
N THR A 175 -9.35 -17.99 -18.54
CA THR A 175 -10.16 -18.88 -19.36
C THR A 175 -9.50 -20.25 -19.38
N PHE A 176 -10.24 -21.28 -18.97
CA PHE A 176 -9.83 -22.67 -19.17
C PHE A 176 -10.26 -23.14 -20.56
N GLU A 177 -9.49 -24.08 -21.11
CA GLU A 177 -9.98 -24.95 -22.18
C GLU A 177 -10.81 -26.07 -21.53
N GLU A 178 -11.90 -26.51 -22.18
CA GLU A 178 -12.79 -27.55 -21.65
C GLU A 178 -12.05 -28.87 -21.31
N ASN A 179 -11.07 -29.25 -22.13
CA ASN A 179 -10.21 -30.42 -21.91
C ASN A 179 -8.88 -30.06 -21.21
N GLY A 180 -8.73 -28.81 -20.78
CA GLY A 180 -7.52 -28.31 -20.15
C GLY A 180 -7.38 -28.73 -18.69
N LEU A 181 -6.23 -28.39 -18.10
CA LEU A 181 -5.99 -28.56 -16.68
C LEU A 181 -6.71 -27.47 -15.90
N PHE A 182 -7.66 -27.88 -15.06
CA PHE A 182 -8.28 -26.98 -14.09
C PHE A 182 -7.41 -26.93 -12.83
N LEU A 183 -6.85 -25.76 -12.53
CA LEU A 183 -6.06 -25.53 -11.32
C LEU A 183 -6.68 -24.42 -10.50
N PHE A 184 -7.04 -24.75 -9.26
CA PHE A 184 -7.46 -23.80 -8.25
C PHE A 184 -6.40 -23.71 -7.18
N GLN A 185 -6.04 -22.50 -6.79
CA GLN A 185 -5.05 -22.24 -5.77
C GLN A 185 -5.50 -21.07 -4.90
N TRP A 186 -5.34 -21.23 -3.60
CA TRP A 186 -5.63 -20.21 -2.60
C TRP A 186 -4.57 -20.22 -1.52
N ASP A 187 -4.71 -19.30 -0.57
CA ASP A 187 -3.89 -19.27 0.62
C ASP A 187 -4.72 -18.88 1.84
N SER A 188 -4.31 -19.36 3.00
CA SER A 188 -4.89 -19.05 4.30
C SER A 188 -3.90 -19.39 5.41
N LEU A 189 -3.85 -18.54 6.44
CA LEU A 189 -3.09 -18.80 7.66
C LEU A 189 -3.95 -19.44 8.75
N ALA A 190 -5.26 -19.19 8.72
CA ALA A 190 -6.17 -19.54 9.81
C ALA A 190 -6.91 -20.87 9.59
N PHE A 191 -7.02 -21.36 8.35
CA PHE A 191 -7.86 -22.51 8.02
C PHE A 191 -7.00 -23.66 7.48
N SER A 192 -7.38 -24.90 7.80
CA SER A 192 -6.62 -26.11 7.49
C SER A 192 -7.37 -27.11 6.63
N GLU A 193 -8.68 -26.93 6.46
CA GLU A 193 -9.52 -27.76 5.61
C GLU A 193 -10.36 -26.88 4.71
N PHE A 194 -10.48 -27.26 3.44
CA PHE A 194 -11.07 -26.44 2.40
C PHE A 194 -12.04 -27.21 1.51
N LYS A 195 -12.91 -26.42 0.88
CA LYS A 195 -13.84 -26.84 -0.16
C LYS A 195 -14.01 -25.68 -1.13
N ILE A 196 -14.05 -25.98 -2.42
CA ILE A 196 -14.27 -25.00 -3.47
C ILE A 196 -15.74 -25.03 -3.84
N GLN A 197 -16.33 -23.88 -4.07
CA GLN A 197 -17.65 -23.76 -4.68
C GLN A 197 -17.53 -23.13 -6.04
N VAL A 198 -18.14 -23.76 -7.04
CA VAL A 198 -18.21 -23.27 -8.42
C VAL A 198 -19.67 -23.11 -8.80
N GLY A 199 -20.05 -21.94 -9.28
CA GLY A 199 -21.45 -21.64 -9.59
C GLY A 199 -21.61 -20.56 -10.65
N VAL A 200 -22.84 -20.41 -11.15
CA VAL A 200 -23.18 -19.42 -12.18
C VAL A 200 -23.57 -18.06 -11.60
N ASP A 201 -23.87 -18.01 -10.29
CA ASP A 201 -24.25 -16.80 -9.58
C ASP A 201 -23.20 -16.42 -8.54
N LYS A 202 -22.95 -15.12 -8.41
CA LYS A 202 -21.93 -14.57 -7.51
C LYS A 202 -22.28 -14.76 -6.02
N LYS A 203 -23.56 -14.90 -5.67
CA LYS A 203 -24.03 -15.01 -4.28
C LYS A 203 -23.98 -16.43 -3.75
N PHE A 204 -24.11 -17.43 -4.62
CA PHE A 204 -24.18 -18.86 -4.25
C PHE A 204 -25.32 -19.14 -3.25
N GLU A 205 -26.49 -18.55 -3.47
CA GLU A 205 -27.69 -18.74 -2.62
C GLU A 205 -28.53 -19.93 -3.10
N ASP A 206 -28.68 -20.11 -4.41
CA ASP A 206 -29.43 -21.22 -5.00
C ASP A 206 -28.56 -22.48 -5.11
N SER A 207 -28.90 -23.52 -4.34
CA SER A 207 -28.21 -24.82 -4.34
C SER A 207 -28.25 -25.54 -5.70
N GLY A 208 -29.19 -25.19 -6.58
CA GLY A 208 -29.22 -25.70 -7.96
C GLY A 208 -28.30 -24.95 -8.94
N SER A 209 -27.62 -23.90 -8.47
CA SER A 209 -26.81 -23.00 -9.31
C SER A 209 -25.32 -23.03 -8.97
N TYR A 210 -24.88 -23.95 -8.10
CA TYR A 210 -23.48 -24.20 -7.80
C TYR A 210 -23.26 -25.66 -7.38
N PHE A 211 -21.99 -26.09 -7.37
CA PHE A 211 -21.56 -27.36 -6.81
C PHE A 211 -20.27 -27.21 -6.01
N ASP A 212 -20.01 -28.18 -5.14
CA ASP A 212 -18.84 -28.21 -4.26
C ASP A 212 -17.74 -29.11 -4.85
N LEU A 213 -16.47 -28.76 -4.64
CA LEU A 213 -15.34 -29.63 -4.93
C LEU A 213 -14.42 -29.71 -3.69
N PRO A 214 -14.08 -30.92 -3.20
CA PRO A 214 -14.62 -32.21 -3.64
C PRO A 214 -16.12 -32.36 -3.32
N GLN A 215 -16.80 -33.23 -4.05
CA GLN A 215 -18.23 -33.52 -3.86
C GLN A 215 -18.52 -34.21 -2.51
N GLY A 216 -19.75 -34.02 -2.01
CA GLY A 216 -20.23 -34.61 -0.77
C GLY A 216 -19.63 -33.97 0.49
N ASN A 217 -19.39 -34.78 1.53
CA ASN A 217 -18.92 -34.31 2.85
C ASN A 217 -17.39 -34.22 2.98
N ARG A 218 -16.66 -34.36 1.87
CA ARG A 218 -15.20 -34.35 1.85
C ARG A 218 -14.64 -32.92 1.91
N TRP A 219 -13.47 -32.79 2.52
CA TRP A 219 -12.68 -31.58 2.63
C TRP A 219 -11.23 -31.90 2.31
N ILE A 220 -10.49 -30.94 1.78
CA ILE A 220 -9.08 -31.09 1.42
C ILE A 220 -8.21 -30.22 2.31
N ALA A 221 -7.02 -30.73 2.68
CA ALA A 221 -6.06 -29.96 3.47
C ALA A 221 -5.15 -29.10 2.58
N ASP A 222 -4.95 -29.53 1.34
CA ASP A 222 -4.12 -28.83 0.36
C ASP A 222 -4.71 -27.46 0.03
N LYS A 223 -3.83 -26.49 -0.28
CA LYS A 223 -4.19 -25.13 -0.69
C LYS A 223 -4.30 -24.98 -2.22
N GLU A 224 -4.24 -26.11 -2.89
CA GLU A 224 -4.41 -26.23 -4.32
C GLU A 224 -5.27 -27.46 -4.63
N MET A 225 -5.98 -27.40 -5.74
CA MET A 225 -6.80 -28.51 -6.19
C MET A 225 -6.80 -28.57 -7.71
N VAL A 226 -6.54 -29.78 -8.19
CA VAL A 226 -6.80 -30.18 -9.56
C VAL A 226 -8.02 -31.10 -9.54
N PRO A 227 -9.20 -30.66 -10.01
CA PRO A 227 -10.37 -31.51 -10.14
C PRO A 227 -10.06 -32.70 -11.05
N LEU A 228 -10.72 -33.82 -10.80
CA LEU A 228 -10.57 -35.00 -11.66
C LEU A 228 -11.11 -34.72 -13.06
N ALA A 229 -10.50 -35.35 -14.07
CA ALA A 229 -10.93 -35.22 -15.46
C ALA A 229 -12.43 -35.57 -15.60
N GLY A 230 -13.20 -34.68 -16.21
CA GLY A 230 -14.65 -34.83 -16.41
C GLY A 230 -15.53 -34.40 -15.23
N GLU A 231 -15.00 -34.31 -14.00
CA GLU A 231 -15.77 -33.85 -12.82
C GLU A 231 -16.17 -32.38 -13.00
N LEU A 232 -15.18 -31.50 -13.14
CA LEU A 232 -15.45 -30.07 -13.28
C LEU A 232 -16.05 -29.71 -14.64
N PRO A 233 -15.47 -30.08 -15.81
CA PRO A 233 -15.97 -29.63 -17.11
C PRO A 233 -17.45 -30.00 -17.33
N GLY A 234 -17.84 -31.23 -17.03
CA GLY A 234 -19.22 -31.70 -17.22
C GLY A 234 -20.22 -30.92 -16.36
N MET A 235 -19.93 -30.76 -15.06
CA MET A 235 -20.80 -30.01 -14.16
C MET A 235 -20.85 -28.52 -14.49
N ALA A 236 -19.70 -27.92 -14.80
CA ALA A 236 -19.57 -26.51 -15.18
C ALA A 236 -20.34 -26.19 -16.46
N MET A 237 -20.18 -27.00 -17.51
CA MET A 237 -20.87 -26.84 -18.78
C MET A 237 -22.38 -27.09 -18.65
N GLY A 238 -22.78 -28.08 -17.85
CA GLY A 238 -24.20 -28.34 -17.53
C GLY A 238 -24.86 -27.15 -16.84
N LEU A 239 -24.20 -26.57 -15.83
CA LEU A 239 -24.68 -25.36 -15.15
C LEU A 239 -24.76 -24.16 -16.09
N MET A 240 -23.71 -23.92 -16.89
CA MET A 240 -23.68 -22.81 -17.84
C MET A 240 -24.80 -22.91 -18.89
N ARG A 241 -25.05 -24.10 -19.45
CA ARG A 241 -26.13 -24.34 -20.42
C ARG A 241 -27.51 -24.18 -19.80
N SER A 242 -27.74 -24.81 -18.64
CA SER A 242 -29.06 -24.78 -17.98
C SER A 242 -29.49 -23.40 -17.50
N LYS A 243 -28.54 -22.48 -17.26
CA LYS A 243 -28.78 -21.13 -16.76
C LYS A 243 -28.43 -20.02 -17.77
N GLU A 244 -28.11 -20.41 -19.01
CA GLU A 244 -27.74 -19.52 -20.11
C GLU A 244 -26.63 -18.50 -19.73
N LYS A 245 -25.58 -18.99 -19.05
CA LYS A 245 -24.41 -18.19 -18.66
C LYS A 245 -23.17 -18.61 -19.42
N ASN A 246 -22.33 -17.63 -19.75
CA ASN A 246 -21.05 -17.83 -20.44
C ASN A 246 -19.84 -17.79 -19.52
N HIS A 247 -20.05 -17.77 -18.19
CA HIS A 247 -18.99 -17.71 -17.20
C HIS A 247 -19.44 -18.32 -15.88
N LEU A 248 -18.45 -18.60 -15.05
CA LEU A 248 -18.63 -19.15 -13.71
C LEU A 248 -17.93 -18.27 -12.68
N TYR A 249 -18.36 -18.44 -11.44
CA TYR A 249 -17.76 -17.89 -10.27
C TYR A 249 -17.22 -19.01 -9.41
N TRP A 250 -16.14 -18.73 -8.69
CA TRP A 250 -15.63 -19.62 -7.68
C TRP A 250 -15.27 -18.90 -6.40
N ARG A 251 -15.38 -19.64 -5.29
CA ARG A 251 -14.95 -19.23 -3.95
C ARG A 251 -14.47 -20.45 -3.19
N VAL A 252 -13.74 -20.21 -2.11
CA VAL A 252 -13.24 -21.24 -1.19
C VAL A 252 -13.92 -21.05 0.16
N ILE A 253 -14.42 -22.15 0.71
CA ILE A 253 -14.85 -22.25 2.09
C ILE A 253 -13.71 -22.93 2.85
N GLY A 254 -13.24 -22.28 3.90
CA GLY A 254 -12.27 -22.86 4.83
C GLY A 254 -12.95 -23.16 6.16
N ARG A 255 -12.56 -24.27 6.79
CA ARG A 255 -12.97 -24.61 8.16
C ARG A 255 -11.77 -24.95 9.04
N GLN A 256 -11.93 -24.70 10.33
CA GLN A 256 -11.02 -25.12 11.39
C GLN A 256 -11.57 -26.38 12.07
N ALA A 257 -10.71 -27.13 12.74
CA ALA A 257 -11.10 -28.25 13.60
C ALA A 257 -12.09 -27.83 14.71
N SER A 258 -12.05 -26.57 15.15
CA SER A 258 -12.99 -25.97 16.10
C SER A 258 -14.41 -25.78 15.54
N GLY A 259 -14.62 -25.99 14.24
CA GLY A 259 -15.90 -25.77 13.56
C GLY A 259 -16.09 -24.35 13.02
N ARG A 260 -15.19 -23.40 13.32
CA ARG A 260 -15.21 -22.06 12.72
C ARG A 260 -15.02 -22.17 11.20
N GLN A 261 -15.84 -21.45 10.44
CA GLN A 261 -15.75 -21.38 8.99
C GLN A 261 -15.51 -19.95 8.51
N ALA A 262 -14.87 -19.82 7.35
CA ALA A 262 -14.79 -18.57 6.62
C ALA A 262 -14.97 -18.82 5.12
N ILE A 263 -15.47 -17.80 4.43
CA ILE A 263 -15.65 -17.82 2.99
C ILE A 263 -14.71 -16.79 2.38
N SER A 264 -13.99 -17.18 1.34
CA SER A 264 -13.11 -16.29 0.60
C SER A 264 -13.88 -15.20 -0.13
N GLY A 265 -13.14 -14.31 -0.80
CA GLY A 265 -13.71 -13.55 -1.91
C GLY A 265 -14.22 -14.45 -3.04
N ILE A 266 -14.89 -13.85 -4.00
CA ILE A 266 -15.36 -14.55 -5.22
C ILE A 266 -14.54 -14.06 -6.40
N ARG A 267 -14.19 -14.99 -7.29
CA ARG A 267 -13.56 -14.68 -8.57
C ARG A 267 -14.33 -15.28 -9.73
N LYS A 268 -14.23 -14.65 -10.91
CA LYS A 268 -14.84 -15.12 -12.15
C LYS A 268 -13.83 -15.93 -12.98
N PHE A 269 -14.30 -16.90 -13.74
CA PHE A 269 -13.54 -17.54 -14.81
C PHE A 269 -14.47 -17.98 -15.94
N THR A 270 -13.89 -18.33 -17.09
CA THR A 270 -14.61 -18.82 -18.26
C THR A 270 -14.05 -20.17 -18.72
N ILE A 271 -14.84 -20.93 -19.45
CA ILE A 271 -14.42 -22.16 -20.11
C ILE A 271 -14.71 -22.02 -21.60
N THR A 272 -13.70 -22.20 -22.43
CA THR A 272 -13.85 -22.27 -23.89
C THR A 272 -14.23 -23.71 -24.24
N PRO A 273 -15.40 -23.94 -24.86
CA PRO A 273 -15.76 -25.27 -25.35
C PRO A 273 -14.80 -25.72 -26.45
N VAL A 274 -14.59 -27.03 -26.59
CA VAL A 274 -13.90 -27.54 -27.77
C VAL A 274 -14.80 -27.30 -28.99
N ASN A 275 -14.31 -26.56 -30.00
CA ASN A 275 -15.03 -26.40 -31.26
C ASN A 275 -15.20 -27.78 -31.92
N SER A 276 -16.44 -28.19 -32.14
CA SER A 276 -16.80 -29.43 -32.83
C SER A 276 -16.58 -29.40 -34.35
N GLU A 277 -15.73 -28.51 -34.87
CA GLU A 277 -15.52 -28.35 -36.34
C GLU A 277 -14.29 -29.09 -36.89
N THR A 278 -13.58 -29.88 -36.07
CA THR A 278 -12.54 -30.79 -36.57
C THR A 278 -12.70 -32.18 -35.95
N LEU A 279 -13.67 -32.94 -36.48
CA LEU A 279 -13.66 -34.40 -36.55
C LEU A 279 -14.15 -34.83 -37.92
#